data_AF-A0A2R7MMM1-F1
#
_entry.id   AF-A0A2R7MMM1-F1
#
_cell.length_a   1.000
_cell.length_b   1.000
_cell.length_c   1.000
_cell.angle_alpha   90.00
_cell.angle_beta   90.00
_cell.angle_gamma   90.00
#
_symmetry.space_group_name_H-M   'P 1'
#
loop_
_entity.id
_entity.type
_entity.pdbx_description
1 polymer ?
#
loop_
_entity_poly.entity_id
_entity_poly.type
_entity_poly.pdbx_seq_one_letter_code
_entity_poly.pdbx_strand_id
1 'polypeptide(L)'
;MQGLQADPTDRRVMCDLESIALSAGDYAQAVGTLTHTQSGYLLAAHMEGRHHGPNRELGGDTALVIGLDEPPLGEVVTVRGLWNGSQIVDAELFDAHVGVKPPPLLDPGTFRDMEGVAERGDILRAEVLDACDELRGTSLLSFVAVPGPRGWYGLACGTDPQEALARLSPLLGPYLVVTDSEWTLAELEEAERLISESEDVRGLGVFWDDRGRYRAHCVLHHLEPELASTLRTLPEGIVHVETWLTRATPAGVSASSTGVSPASSPANPSSV
;
A
#
# COMPACT_ATOMS: atom_id res chain seq x y z
N MET A 1 22.25 -23.28 12.18
CA MET A 1 22.50 -21.83 12.11
C MET A 1 22.95 -21.49 10.70
N GLN A 2 22.01 -21.16 9.84
CA GLN A 2 22.24 -20.56 8.53
C GLN A 2 21.44 -19.27 8.53
N GLY A 3 22.13 -18.16 8.28
CA GLY A 3 21.56 -16.82 8.35
C GLY A 3 20.47 -16.66 7.30
N LEU A 4 19.32 -16.15 7.72
CA LEU A 4 18.33 -15.58 6.82
C LEU A 4 19.02 -14.44 6.05
N GLN A 5 19.26 -14.70 4.77
CA GLN A 5 19.61 -13.66 3.83
C GLN A 5 18.30 -12.97 3.46
N ALA A 6 18.06 -11.79 4.03
CA ALA A 6 16.90 -10.98 3.72
C ALA A 6 16.84 -10.72 2.20
N ASP A 7 15.68 -10.97 1.61
CA ASP A 7 15.44 -10.69 0.20
C ASP A 7 15.49 -9.17 -0.04
N PRO A 8 16.37 -8.64 -0.91
CA PRO A 8 16.48 -7.21 -1.16
C PRO A 8 15.24 -6.57 -1.80
N THR A 9 14.27 -7.36 -2.27
CA THR A 9 12.96 -6.85 -2.72
C THR A 9 12.01 -6.46 -1.58
N ASP A 10 12.33 -6.85 -0.34
CA ASP A 10 11.55 -6.57 0.87
C ASP A 10 11.85 -5.18 1.47
N ARG A 11 12.72 -4.40 0.82
CA ARG A 11 12.93 -2.98 1.07
C ARG A 11 11.94 -2.11 0.32
N ARG A 12 10.65 -2.47 0.29
CA ARG A 12 9.60 -1.49 -0.04
C ARG A 12 9.40 -0.59 1.17
N VAL A 13 10.40 0.27 1.31
CA VAL A 13 10.33 1.65 1.74
C VAL A 13 8.94 1.99 2.29
N MET A 14 8.84 2.06 3.62
CA MET A 14 7.94 3.05 4.20
C MET A 14 8.47 4.39 3.68
N CYS A 15 7.93 4.81 2.54
CA CYS A 15 8.35 6.01 1.86
C CYS A 15 8.12 7.18 2.79
N ASP A 16 9.10 8.06 2.84
CA ASP A 16 8.85 9.37 3.38
C ASP A 16 7.67 9.98 2.61
N LEU A 17 6.56 10.28 3.28
CA LEU A 17 5.33 10.70 2.61
C LEU A 17 5.55 11.95 1.73
N GLU A 18 6.47 12.85 2.10
CA GLU A 18 6.86 13.98 1.22
C GLU A 18 7.58 13.55 -0.05
N SER A 19 8.29 12.42 -0.04
CA SER A 19 9.02 11.94 -1.22
C SER A 19 8.06 11.49 -2.33
N ILE A 20 6.85 11.03 -1.95
CA ILE A 20 5.80 10.60 -2.88
C ILE A 20 4.72 11.66 -3.10
N ALA A 21 4.60 12.66 -2.21
CA ALA A 21 3.69 13.79 -2.40
C ALA A 21 4.04 14.57 -3.68
N LEU A 22 3.02 15.03 -4.39
CA LEU A 22 3.19 15.76 -5.66
C LEU A 22 2.93 17.26 -5.45
N SER A 23 3.84 18.08 -5.95
CA SER A 23 3.75 19.54 -6.00
C SER A 23 3.79 20.03 -7.44
N ALA A 24 3.18 21.18 -7.72
CA ALA A 24 3.30 21.81 -9.03
C ALA A 24 4.79 22.04 -9.37
N GLY A 25 5.20 21.61 -10.56
CA GLY A 25 6.60 21.58 -10.99
C GLY A 25 7.28 20.22 -10.83
N ASP A 26 6.66 19.26 -10.15
CA ASP A 26 7.18 17.90 -10.08
C ASP A 26 6.95 17.13 -11.38
N TYR A 27 7.84 16.19 -11.65
CA TYR A 27 7.62 15.22 -12.72
C TYR A 27 6.72 14.10 -12.17
N ALA A 28 5.54 13.92 -12.77
CA ALA A 28 4.56 12.93 -12.36
C ALA A 28 4.53 11.73 -13.31
N GLN A 29 4.08 10.60 -12.77
CA GLN A 29 3.81 9.38 -13.49
C GLN A 29 2.44 8.82 -13.07
N ALA A 30 1.67 8.34 -14.04
CA ALA A 30 0.39 7.67 -13.81
C ALA A 30 0.16 6.55 -14.85
N VAL A 31 -0.55 5.50 -14.45
CA VAL A 31 -0.89 4.35 -15.32
C VAL A 31 -2.38 4.28 -15.54
N GLY A 32 -2.84 4.23 -16.78
CA GLY A 32 -4.27 4.33 -17.05
C GLY A 32 -4.66 4.06 -18.50
N THR A 33 -5.95 4.14 -18.76
CA THR A 33 -6.49 4.05 -20.12
C THR A 33 -6.76 5.45 -20.66
N LEU A 34 -6.25 5.77 -21.85
CA LEU A 34 -6.46 7.07 -22.48
C LEU A 34 -7.76 7.13 -23.29
N THR A 35 -8.47 8.24 -23.14
CA THR A 35 -9.61 8.64 -23.98
C THR A 35 -9.39 10.06 -24.51
N HIS A 36 -9.77 10.30 -25.76
CA HIS A 36 -9.60 11.62 -26.39
C HIS A 36 -10.74 12.57 -26.01
N THR A 37 -10.40 13.83 -25.75
CA THR A 37 -11.34 14.92 -25.45
C THR A 37 -11.02 16.18 -26.25
N GLN A 38 -11.86 17.23 -26.15
CA GLN A 38 -11.60 18.50 -26.85
C GLN A 38 -10.35 19.23 -26.34
N SER A 39 -9.93 18.96 -25.10
CA SER A 39 -8.84 19.68 -24.43
C SER A 39 -7.54 18.90 -24.38
N GLY A 40 -7.49 17.67 -24.92
CA GLY A 40 -6.37 16.74 -24.79
C GLY A 40 -6.85 15.32 -24.52
N TYR A 41 -6.12 14.56 -23.70
CA TYR A 41 -6.49 13.19 -23.37
C TYR A 41 -6.85 13.07 -21.88
N LEU A 42 -7.92 12.34 -21.57
CA LEU A 42 -8.22 11.92 -20.20
C LEU A 42 -7.63 10.54 -19.96
N LEU A 43 -6.74 10.45 -19.00
CA LEU A 43 -6.20 9.20 -18.50
C LEU A 43 -7.08 8.72 -17.34
N ALA A 44 -7.77 7.60 -17.50
CA ALA A 44 -8.55 6.98 -16.44
C ALA A 44 -7.69 6.02 -15.61
N ALA A 45 -7.79 6.09 -14.29
CA ALA A 45 -6.97 5.30 -13.38
C ALA A 45 -7.08 3.78 -13.66
N HIS A 46 -5.93 3.11 -13.71
CA HIS A 46 -5.85 1.65 -13.78
C HIS A 46 -5.35 1.08 -12.45
N MET A 47 -6.21 0.32 -11.77
CA MET A 47 -5.86 -0.43 -10.57
C MET A 47 -5.60 -1.89 -10.93
N GLU A 48 -4.46 -2.43 -10.52
CA GLU A 48 -4.24 -3.87 -10.59
C GLU A 48 -5.01 -4.55 -9.45
N GLY A 49 -6.27 -4.89 -9.68
CA GLY A 49 -7.07 -5.62 -8.71
C GLY A 49 -6.53 -7.03 -8.48
N ARG A 50 -6.27 -7.40 -7.21
CA ARG A 50 -6.17 -8.80 -6.80
C ARG A 50 -6.83 -9.02 -5.43
N HIS A 51 -8.16 -9.19 -5.43
CA HIS A 51 -8.87 -10.04 -4.46
C HIS A 51 -10.19 -10.54 -5.05
N HIS A 52 -10.33 -11.87 -5.13
CA HIS A 52 -11.47 -12.68 -5.58
C HIS A 52 -12.82 -11.96 -5.85
N GLY A 53 -12.97 -11.40 -7.05
CA GLY A 53 -14.26 -11.00 -7.60
C GLY A 53 -14.18 -9.66 -8.33
N PRO A 54 -14.92 -9.48 -9.44
CA PRO A 54 -14.82 -8.28 -10.23
C PRO A 54 -15.44 -7.15 -9.43
N ASN A 55 -14.68 -6.14 -9.04
CA ASN A 55 -15.31 -4.89 -8.74
C ASN A 55 -14.47 -3.73 -9.22
N ARG A 56 -15.02 -3.18 -10.31
CA ARG A 56 -15.03 -1.77 -10.66
C ARG A 56 -13.64 -1.16 -10.86
N GLU A 57 -13.39 -0.77 -12.11
CA GLU A 57 -12.77 0.52 -12.41
C GLU A 57 -13.11 1.48 -11.25
N LEU A 58 -12.13 2.11 -10.62
CA LEU A 58 -12.43 3.28 -9.78
C LEU A 58 -13.22 4.23 -10.68
N GLY A 59 -14.54 4.17 -10.56
CA GLY A 59 -15.43 4.85 -11.48
C GLY A 59 -15.27 6.32 -11.24
N GLY A 60 -14.49 6.99 -12.08
CA GLY A 60 -14.47 8.46 -12.16
C GLY A 60 -13.11 9.13 -11.99
N ASP A 61 -12.03 8.45 -11.64
CA ASP A 61 -10.74 9.14 -11.48
C ASP A 61 -10.02 9.28 -12.81
N THR A 62 -9.91 10.54 -13.24
CA THR A 62 -9.24 10.91 -14.48
C THR A 62 -8.28 12.06 -14.27
N ALA A 63 -7.12 11.99 -14.91
CA ALA A 63 -6.20 13.10 -15.04
C ALA A 63 -6.20 13.60 -16.50
N LEU A 64 -6.24 14.92 -16.68
CA LEU A 64 -6.04 15.51 -18.00
C LEU A 64 -4.55 15.46 -18.37
N VAL A 65 -4.27 15.02 -19.59
CA VAL A 65 -2.93 14.81 -20.13
C VAL A 65 -2.78 15.60 -21.42
N ILE A 66 -1.74 16.44 -21.47
CA ILE A 66 -1.42 17.34 -22.59
C ILE A 66 0.00 17.06 -23.09
N GLY A 67 0.20 17.07 -24.41
CA GLY A 67 1.51 16.95 -25.04
C GLY A 67 1.80 15.60 -25.70
N LEU A 68 0.87 14.64 -25.63
CA LEU A 68 0.98 13.37 -26.35
C LEU A 68 0.69 13.55 -27.85
N ASP A 69 1.57 13.01 -28.69
CA ASP A 69 1.38 12.90 -30.13
C ASP A 69 0.84 11.50 -30.48
N GLU A 70 -0.38 11.44 -31.00
CA GLU A 70 -1.09 10.22 -31.43
C GLU A 70 -0.92 8.98 -30.50
N PRO A 71 -1.32 9.05 -29.20
CA PRO A 71 -1.17 7.93 -28.28
C PRO A 71 -2.16 6.78 -28.58
N PRO A 72 -1.84 5.54 -28.18
CA PRO A 72 -2.77 4.41 -28.33
C PRO A 72 -3.96 4.59 -27.39
N LEU A 73 -5.15 4.74 -27.96
CA LEU A 73 -6.40 4.94 -27.22
C LEU A 73 -7.04 3.61 -26.84
N GLY A 74 -7.67 3.56 -25.66
CA GLY A 74 -8.33 2.34 -25.17
C GLY A 74 -7.37 1.26 -24.65
N GLU A 75 -6.07 1.51 -24.67
CA GLU A 75 -5.04 0.65 -24.10
C GLU A 75 -4.52 1.21 -22.77
N VAL A 76 -4.03 0.32 -21.91
CA VAL A 76 -3.38 0.70 -20.64
C VAL A 76 -1.97 1.17 -20.92
N VAL A 77 -1.70 2.44 -20.67
CA VAL A 77 -0.41 3.08 -20.86
C VAL A 77 0.10 3.67 -19.55
N THR A 78 1.42 3.87 -19.45
CA THR A 78 1.98 4.80 -18.47
C THR A 78 2.28 6.13 -19.14
N VAL A 79 1.81 7.21 -18.51
CA VAL A 79 2.09 8.58 -18.90
C VAL A 79 3.05 9.20 -17.88
N ARG A 80 4.03 9.95 -18.38
CA ARG A 80 4.89 10.83 -17.56
C ARG A 80 4.85 12.25 -18.08
N GLY A 81 5.07 13.23 -17.21
CA GLY A 81 5.12 14.64 -17.61
C GLY A 81 5.22 15.57 -16.41
N LEU A 82 5.16 16.87 -16.64
CA LEU A 82 5.18 17.87 -15.58
C LEU A 82 3.79 17.99 -14.94
N TRP A 83 3.70 17.84 -13.63
CA TRP A 83 2.50 18.15 -12.87
C TRP A 83 2.39 19.66 -12.65
N ASN A 84 1.30 20.28 -13.07
CA ASN A 84 1.08 21.72 -12.86
C ASN A 84 0.12 22.04 -11.69
N GLY A 85 -0.27 21.03 -10.92
CA GLY A 85 -1.27 21.15 -9.85
C GLY A 85 -2.67 20.64 -10.24
N SER A 86 -2.94 20.37 -11.52
CA SER A 86 -4.24 19.83 -11.96
C SER A 86 -4.18 18.84 -13.12
N GLN A 87 -3.13 18.91 -13.93
CA GLN A 87 -2.97 18.10 -15.14
C GLN A 87 -1.48 17.74 -15.35
N ILE A 88 -1.27 16.69 -16.13
CA ILE A 88 0.06 16.29 -16.61
C ILE A 88 0.29 16.99 -17.96
N VAL A 89 1.28 17.87 -18.03
CA VAL A 89 1.68 18.59 -19.26
C VAL A 89 3.03 18.12 -19.76
N ASP A 90 3.35 18.46 -21.02
CA ASP A 90 4.57 18.02 -21.71
C ASP A 90 4.74 16.49 -21.62
N ALA A 91 3.62 15.79 -21.80
CA ALA A 91 3.51 14.38 -21.49
C ALA A 91 4.15 13.48 -22.55
N GLU A 92 4.69 12.36 -22.08
CA GLU A 92 5.25 11.28 -22.90
C GLU A 92 4.72 9.91 -22.43
N LEU A 93 4.73 8.93 -23.35
CA LEU A 93 4.45 7.54 -23.03
C LEU A 93 5.71 6.87 -22.49
N PHE A 94 5.56 6.07 -21.43
CA PHE A 94 6.65 5.33 -20.81
C PHE A 94 6.36 3.82 -20.83
N ASP A 95 7.40 3.00 -20.98
CA ASP A 95 7.32 1.53 -21.02
C ASP A 95 7.20 0.95 -19.60
N ALA A 96 6.10 1.28 -18.94
CA ALA A 96 5.63 0.66 -17.72
C ALA A 96 4.12 0.46 -17.84
N HIS A 97 3.57 -0.56 -17.18
CA HIS A 97 2.13 -0.84 -17.20
C HIS A 97 1.59 -1.21 -15.83
N VAL A 98 2.43 -1.10 -14.80
CA VAL A 98 2.09 -1.53 -13.45
C VAL A 98 1.34 -0.41 -12.76
N GLY A 99 0.03 -0.58 -12.60
CA GLY A 99 -0.83 0.36 -11.89
C GLY A 99 -0.67 0.32 -10.37
N VAL A 100 -1.60 0.96 -9.67
CA VAL A 100 -1.65 0.92 -8.20
C VAL A 100 -1.82 -0.52 -7.74
N LYS A 101 -0.92 -0.98 -6.87
CA LYS A 101 -1.00 -2.31 -6.28
C LYS A 101 -1.69 -2.22 -4.93
N PRO A 102 -2.61 -3.14 -4.61
CA PRO A 102 -3.09 -3.25 -3.25
C PRO A 102 -1.92 -3.68 -2.33
N PRO A 103 -2.05 -3.44 -1.02
CA PRO A 103 -1.04 -3.85 -0.06
C PRO A 103 -0.80 -5.37 -0.10
N PRO A 104 0.38 -5.84 0.30
CA PRO A 104 0.72 -7.26 0.28
C PRO A 104 -0.20 -8.07 1.19
N LEU A 105 -0.55 -9.27 0.74
CA LEU A 105 -1.38 -10.20 1.48
C LEU A 105 -0.71 -10.74 2.74
N LEU A 106 -1.54 -11.17 3.69
CA LEU A 106 -1.17 -12.03 4.81
C LEU A 106 -0.27 -13.17 4.34
N ASP A 107 0.88 -13.35 5.01
CA ASP A 107 1.78 -14.46 4.71
C ASP A 107 1.03 -15.79 4.93
N PRO A 108 0.95 -16.67 3.92
CA PRO A 108 0.41 -18.02 4.10
C PRO A 108 1.03 -18.80 5.27
N GLY A 109 2.30 -18.50 5.62
CA GLY A 109 3.01 -19.05 6.77
C GLY A 109 2.44 -18.63 8.14
N THR A 110 1.59 -17.61 8.19
CA THR A 110 0.84 -17.21 9.39
C THR A 110 -0.15 -18.29 9.81
N PHE A 111 -0.70 -19.04 8.84
CA PHE A 111 -1.71 -20.06 9.11
C PHE A 111 -1.07 -21.40 9.42
N ARG A 112 -1.47 -22.00 10.54
CA ARG A 112 -1.07 -23.38 10.85
C ARG A 112 -1.69 -24.34 9.84
N ASP A 113 -0.87 -25.30 9.39
CA ASP A 113 -1.29 -26.39 8.54
C ASP A 113 -2.21 -27.36 9.32
N MET A 114 -3.52 -27.22 9.12
CA MET A 114 -4.56 -27.93 9.88
C MET A 114 -5.51 -28.65 8.92
N GLU A 115 -6.12 -29.76 9.36
CA GLU A 115 -7.33 -30.28 8.69
C GLU A 115 -8.42 -29.20 8.79
N GLY A 116 -9.00 -28.82 7.66
CA GLY A 116 -9.67 -27.52 7.51
C GLY A 116 -10.95 -27.34 8.34
N VAL A 117 -11.16 -26.13 8.85
CA VAL A 117 -12.51 -25.56 8.98
C VAL A 117 -13.00 -25.27 7.58
N ALA A 118 -14.06 -25.97 7.19
CA ALA A 118 -14.50 -26.05 5.81
C ALA A 118 -15.14 -24.73 5.33
N GLU A 119 -15.80 -23.99 6.23
CA GLU A 119 -16.66 -22.89 5.80
C GLU A 119 -16.43 -21.59 6.58
N ARG A 120 -16.52 -20.46 5.87
CA ARG A 120 -16.44 -19.10 6.43
C ARG A 120 -17.44 -18.89 7.57
N GLY A 121 -18.61 -19.52 7.48
CA GLY A 121 -19.69 -19.41 8.46
C GLY A 121 -19.31 -19.93 9.85
N ASP A 122 -18.45 -20.95 9.94
CA ASP A 122 -18.01 -21.52 11.22
C ASP A 122 -17.14 -20.56 12.02
N ILE A 123 -16.35 -19.74 11.31
CA ILE A 123 -15.51 -18.68 11.89
C ILE A 123 -16.35 -17.46 12.30
N LEU A 124 -17.42 -17.17 11.54
CA LEU A 124 -18.29 -15.99 11.74
C LEU A 124 -19.64 -16.33 12.40
N ARG A 125 -19.71 -17.44 13.14
CA ARG A 125 -20.94 -17.82 13.84
C ARG A 125 -21.26 -16.85 14.98
N ALA A 126 -22.53 -16.76 15.35
CA ALA A 126 -23.04 -15.77 16.29
C ALA A 126 -22.25 -15.73 17.60
N GLU A 127 -21.92 -16.88 18.19
CA GLU A 127 -21.22 -16.94 19.48
C GLU A 127 -19.80 -16.37 19.42
N VAL A 128 -19.15 -16.46 18.26
CA VAL A 128 -17.82 -15.87 18.04
C VAL A 128 -17.94 -14.35 17.89
N LEU A 129 -18.94 -13.89 17.14
CA LEU A 129 -19.18 -12.47 16.93
C LEU A 129 -19.59 -11.78 18.23
N ASP A 130 -20.45 -12.41 19.04
CA ASP A 130 -20.85 -11.92 20.36
C ASP A 130 -19.63 -11.81 21.29
N ALA A 131 -18.76 -12.83 21.31
CA ALA A 131 -17.51 -12.78 22.07
C ALA A 131 -16.55 -11.69 21.58
N CYS A 132 -16.51 -11.44 20.26
CA CYS A 132 -15.74 -10.33 19.71
C CYS A 132 -16.34 -8.98 20.13
N ASP A 133 -17.66 -8.83 20.10
CA ASP A 133 -18.36 -7.61 20.49
C ASP A 133 -18.11 -7.24 21.96
N GLU A 134 -18.03 -8.23 22.85
CA GLU A 134 -17.66 -8.01 24.25
C GLU A 134 -16.21 -7.51 24.44
N LEU A 135 -15.32 -7.84 23.50
CA LEU A 135 -13.91 -7.42 23.53
C LEU A 135 -13.65 -6.11 22.78
N ARG A 136 -14.61 -5.68 21.95
CA ARG A 136 -14.50 -4.41 21.22
C ARG A 136 -14.47 -3.26 22.22
N GLY A 137 -13.53 -2.33 21.98
CA GLY A 137 -13.31 -1.18 22.85
C GLY A 137 -12.45 -1.45 24.08
N THR A 138 -11.97 -2.68 24.28
CA THR A 138 -11.01 -3.01 25.35
C THR A 138 -9.73 -3.64 24.78
N SER A 139 -9.81 -4.87 24.29
CA SER A 139 -8.65 -5.69 23.91
C SER A 139 -8.66 -6.16 22.47
N LEU A 140 -9.79 -6.09 21.78
CA LEU A 140 -9.92 -6.47 20.38
C LEU A 140 -10.20 -5.24 19.50
N LEU A 141 -9.35 -5.03 18.50
CA LEU A 141 -9.53 -3.98 17.50
C LEU A 141 -10.31 -4.49 16.30
N SER A 142 -9.98 -5.70 15.84
CA SER A 142 -10.60 -6.25 14.65
C SER A 142 -10.60 -7.77 14.65
N PHE A 143 -11.63 -8.33 14.01
CA PHE A 143 -11.76 -9.76 13.78
C PHE A 143 -12.35 -10.01 12.39
N VAL A 144 -11.69 -10.87 11.60
CA VAL A 144 -12.15 -11.27 10.27
C VAL A 144 -11.92 -12.75 10.00
N ALA A 145 -12.74 -13.28 9.10
CA ALA A 145 -12.50 -14.59 8.51
C ALA A 145 -11.68 -14.44 7.22
N VAL A 146 -10.53 -15.10 7.16
CA VAL A 146 -9.60 -15.06 6.03
C VAL A 146 -9.41 -16.46 5.44
N PRO A 147 -9.31 -16.59 4.11
CA PRO A 147 -8.99 -17.86 3.48
C PRO A 147 -7.50 -18.17 3.69
N GLY A 148 -7.21 -19.37 4.16
CA GLY A 148 -5.86 -19.91 4.28
C GLY A 148 -5.65 -21.13 3.37
N PRO A 149 -4.47 -21.76 3.40
CA PRO A 149 -4.11 -22.86 2.50
C PRO A 149 -5.03 -24.08 2.55
N ARG A 150 -5.74 -24.30 3.67
CA ARG A 150 -6.56 -25.50 3.91
C ARG A 150 -7.96 -25.22 4.45
N GLY A 151 -8.41 -23.97 4.47
CA GLY A 151 -9.73 -23.62 5.02
C GLY A 151 -9.85 -22.15 5.40
N TRP A 152 -10.86 -21.84 6.21
CA TRP A 152 -11.07 -20.49 6.75
C TRP A 152 -10.48 -20.37 8.16
N TYR A 153 -9.89 -19.21 8.46
CA TYR A 153 -9.27 -18.90 9.75
C TYR A 153 -9.85 -17.61 10.30
N GLY A 154 -9.99 -17.53 11.62
CA GLY A 154 -10.30 -16.29 12.32
C GLY A 154 -9.00 -15.55 12.61
N LEU A 155 -8.84 -14.34 12.07
CA LEU A 155 -7.74 -13.45 12.37
C LEU A 155 -8.24 -12.36 13.31
N ALA A 156 -7.69 -12.34 14.53
CA ALA A 156 -7.95 -11.35 15.55
C ALA A 156 -6.73 -10.44 15.71
N CYS A 157 -6.92 -9.12 15.65
CA CYS A 157 -5.91 -8.14 15.99
C CYS A 157 -6.35 -7.40 17.25
N GLY A 158 -5.53 -7.44 18.30
CA GLY A 158 -5.90 -6.90 19.61
C GLY A 158 -4.78 -6.09 20.25
N THR A 159 -5.17 -5.15 21.13
CA THR A 159 -4.28 -4.40 22.02
C THR A 159 -3.88 -5.22 23.26
N ASP A 160 -4.68 -6.25 23.59
CA ASP A 160 -4.28 -7.32 24.51
C ASP A 160 -4.52 -8.68 23.82
N PRO A 161 -3.49 -9.21 23.13
CA PRO A 161 -3.61 -10.48 22.42
C PRO A 161 -3.82 -11.67 23.37
N GLN A 162 -3.45 -11.58 24.64
CA GLN A 162 -3.65 -12.67 25.60
C GLN A 162 -5.12 -12.76 26.03
N GLU A 163 -5.77 -11.63 26.26
CA GLU A 163 -7.21 -11.62 26.54
C GLU A 163 -8.02 -12.12 25.34
N ALA A 164 -7.72 -11.61 24.14
CA ALA A 164 -8.36 -12.07 22.90
C ALA A 164 -8.17 -13.58 22.69
N LEU A 165 -6.95 -14.09 22.90
CA LEU A 165 -6.65 -15.51 22.82
C LEU A 165 -7.46 -16.31 23.87
N ALA A 166 -7.48 -15.88 25.13
CA ALA A 166 -8.19 -16.58 26.19
C ALA A 166 -9.70 -16.67 25.96
N ARG A 167 -10.31 -15.62 25.38
CA ARG A 167 -11.75 -15.55 25.14
C ARG A 167 -12.19 -16.22 23.84
N LEU A 168 -11.38 -16.15 22.78
CA LEU A 168 -11.74 -16.70 21.46
C LEU A 168 -11.25 -18.12 21.23
N SER A 169 -10.15 -18.56 21.87
CA SER A 169 -9.63 -19.94 21.72
C SER A 169 -10.65 -21.03 22.08
N PRO A 170 -11.50 -20.90 23.12
CA PRO A 170 -12.53 -21.90 23.40
C PRO A 170 -13.53 -22.11 22.25
N LEU A 171 -13.72 -21.10 21.39
CA LEU A 171 -14.67 -21.14 20.28
C LEU A 171 -13.99 -21.60 18.98
N LEU A 172 -12.80 -21.06 18.68
CA LEU A 172 -12.15 -21.24 17.39
C LEU A 172 -10.96 -22.21 17.44
N GLY A 173 -10.45 -22.51 18.63
CA GLY A 173 -9.34 -23.43 18.86
C GLY A 173 -8.15 -23.14 17.94
N PRO A 174 -7.70 -24.12 17.14
CA PRO A 174 -6.53 -23.98 16.30
C PRO A 174 -6.74 -23.12 15.03
N TYR A 175 -7.98 -22.72 14.73
CA TYR A 175 -8.31 -21.88 13.57
C TYR A 175 -8.23 -20.38 13.88
N LEU A 176 -7.91 -20.03 15.12
CA LEU A 176 -7.68 -18.66 15.55
C LEU A 176 -6.20 -18.31 15.39
N VAL A 177 -5.95 -17.21 14.71
CA VAL A 177 -4.68 -16.48 14.72
C VAL A 177 -4.93 -15.18 15.47
N VAL A 178 -4.14 -14.92 16.50
CA VAL A 178 -4.16 -13.64 17.22
C VAL A 178 -2.84 -12.92 16.97
N THR A 179 -2.93 -11.68 16.53
CA THR A 179 -1.80 -10.79 16.33
C THR A 179 -1.89 -9.62 17.30
N ASP A 180 -0.73 -9.15 17.71
CA ASP A 180 -0.61 -7.95 18.54
C ASP A 180 -0.72 -6.71 17.66
N SER A 181 -1.45 -5.71 18.14
CA SER A 181 -1.51 -4.40 17.51
C SER A 181 -0.41 -3.51 18.07
N GLU A 182 0.33 -2.84 17.20
CA GLU A 182 1.28 -1.81 17.61
C GLU A 182 0.59 -0.50 17.99
N TRP A 183 -0.70 -0.35 17.65
CA TRP A 183 -1.49 0.85 17.85
C TRP A 183 -2.74 0.58 18.68
N THR A 184 -3.18 1.61 19.37
CA THR A 184 -4.43 1.66 20.12
C THR A 184 -5.62 1.93 19.21
N LEU A 185 -6.84 1.66 19.71
CA LEU A 185 -8.07 1.99 19.00
C LEU A 185 -8.15 3.49 18.69
N ALA A 186 -7.80 4.33 19.65
CA ALA A 186 -7.84 5.79 19.49
C ALA A 186 -6.90 6.30 18.39
N GLU A 187 -5.71 5.70 18.24
CA GLU A 187 -4.78 6.06 17.17
C GLU A 187 -5.33 5.66 15.79
N LEU A 188 -5.99 4.50 15.69
CA LEU A 188 -6.59 4.04 14.45
C LEU A 188 -7.82 4.88 14.05
N GLU A 189 -8.67 5.22 15.00
CA GLU A 189 -9.82 6.11 14.79
C GLU A 189 -9.37 7.50 14.35
N GLU A 190 -8.30 8.02 14.96
CA GLU A 190 -7.71 9.31 14.55
C GLU A 190 -7.12 9.24 13.14
N ALA A 191 -6.42 8.15 12.80
CA ALA A 191 -5.91 7.94 11.45
C ALA A 191 -7.05 7.87 10.42
N GLU A 192 -8.11 7.10 10.69
CA GLU A 192 -9.27 7.00 9.81
C GLU A 192 -9.96 8.35 9.64
N ARG A 193 -10.14 9.12 10.73
CA ARG A 193 -10.70 10.47 10.70
C ARG A 193 -9.89 11.39 9.79
N LEU A 194 -8.58 11.49 10.00
CA LEU A 194 -7.69 12.36 9.21
C LEU A 194 -7.70 12.02 7.72
N ILE A 195 -7.75 10.73 7.38
CA ILE A 195 -7.86 10.33 5.97
C ILE A 195 -9.26 10.69 5.44
N SER A 196 -10.33 10.37 6.16
CA SER A 196 -11.71 10.60 5.69
C SER A 196 -12.07 12.07 5.42
N GLU A 197 -11.33 13.00 6.01
CA GLU A 197 -11.48 14.44 5.81
C GLU A 197 -10.89 14.95 4.48
N SER A 198 -10.06 14.14 3.81
CA SER A 198 -9.46 14.53 2.52
C SER A 198 -10.40 14.28 1.35
N GLU A 199 -10.61 15.32 0.53
CA GLU A 199 -11.41 15.25 -0.70
C GLU A 199 -10.75 14.41 -1.81
N ASP A 200 -9.46 14.07 -1.65
CA ASP A 200 -8.65 13.31 -2.63
C ASP A 200 -8.69 11.80 -2.42
N VAL A 201 -9.40 11.35 -1.39
CA VAL A 201 -9.52 9.94 -1.07
C VAL A 201 -10.54 9.28 -1.98
N ARG A 202 -10.14 8.15 -2.55
CA ARG A 202 -10.91 7.40 -3.56
C ARG A 202 -11.23 5.98 -3.11
N GLY A 203 -10.39 5.44 -2.23
CA GLY A 203 -10.68 4.22 -1.49
C GLY A 203 -10.28 4.38 -0.03
N LEU A 204 -11.22 4.09 0.86
CA LEU A 204 -10.97 3.92 2.29
C LEU A 204 -11.24 2.48 2.65
N GLY A 205 -10.35 1.91 3.42
CA GLY A 205 -10.56 0.59 3.94
C GLY A 205 -9.68 0.31 5.13
N VAL A 206 -10.01 -0.81 5.74
CA VAL A 206 -9.24 -1.41 6.81
C VAL A 206 -8.58 -2.64 6.22
N PHE A 207 -7.28 -2.79 6.46
CA PHE A 207 -6.46 -3.81 5.85
C PHE A 207 -5.65 -4.57 6.91
N TRP A 208 -5.20 -5.77 6.58
CA TRP A 208 -4.32 -6.57 7.43
C TRP A 208 -2.99 -6.75 6.72
N ASP A 209 -1.92 -6.21 7.31
CA ASP A 209 -0.58 -6.36 6.73
C ASP A 209 -0.16 -7.83 6.62
N ASP A 210 0.98 -8.07 5.98
CA ASP A 210 1.58 -9.39 5.81
C ASP A 210 1.79 -10.15 7.14
N ARG A 211 1.83 -9.44 8.28
CA ARG A 211 1.93 -9.97 9.64
C ARG A 211 0.58 -10.15 10.34
N GLY A 212 -0.55 -9.84 9.72
CA GLY A 212 -1.87 -9.96 10.33
C GLY A 212 -2.33 -8.77 11.14
N ARG A 213 -1.57 -7.66 11.13
CA ARG A 213 -1.92 -6.49 11.93
C ARG A 213 -2.91 -5.60 11.20
N TYR A 214 -3.88 -5.12 11.95
CA TYR A 214 -4.90 -4.20 11.47
C TYR A 214 -4.30 -2.81 11.19
N ARG A 215 -4.57 -2.26 10.01
CA ARG A 215 -4.10 -0.94 9.55
C ARG A 215 -5.20 -0.18 8.82
N ALA A 216 -5.12 1.14 8.85
CA ALA A 216 -5.85 1.97 7.91
C ALA A 216 -5.19 1.92 6.54
N HIS A 217 -6.00 1.89 5.48
CA HIS A 217 -5.54 1.90 4.10
C HIS A 217 -6.29 2.97 3.31
N CYS A 218 -5.54 3.76 2.55
CA CYS A 218 -6.12 4.75 1.65
C CYS A 218 -5.52 4.67 0.25
N VAL A 219 -6.41 4.78 -0.75
CA VAL A 219 -6.06 4.97 -2.15
C VAL A 219 -6.44 6.39 -2.53
N LEU A 220 -5.47 7.16 -2.99
CA LEU A 220 -5.61 8.56 -3.36
C LEU A 220 -5.40 8.76 -4.86
N HIS A 221 -6.00 9.82 -5.39
CA HIS A 221 -5.62 10.33 -6.72
C HIS A 221 -4.13 10.71 -6.74
N HIS A 222 -3.72 11.58 -5.82
CA HIS A 222 -2.34 11.92 -5.51
C HIS A 222 -2.24 12.26 -4.02
N LEU A 223 -1.04 12.24 -3.46
CA LEU A 223 -0.82 12.70 -2.09
C LEU A 223 -0.43 14.19 -2.11
N GLU A 224 -1.30 15.03 -1.56
CA GLU A 224 -1.00 16.44 -1.35
C GLU A 224 0.03 16.66 -0.23
N PRO A 225 0.89 17.70 -0.31
CA PRO A 225 1.89 17.98 0.73
C PRO A 225 1.29 18.22 2.13
N GLU A 226 0.10 18.84 2.20
CA GLU A 226 -0.59 19.11 3.47
C GLU A 226 -1.10 17.82 4.13
N LEU A 227 -1.69 16.92 3.34
CA LEU A 227 -2.09 15.60 3.81
C LEU A 227 -0.88 14.76 4.20
N ALA A 228 0.21 14.78 3.41
CA ALA A 228 1.46 14.11 3.76
C ALA A 228 1.99 14.58 5.12
N SER A 229 2.01 15.91 5.34
CA SER A 229 2.48 16.51 6.60
C SER A 229 1.60 16.09 7.78
N THR A 230 0.29 16.06 7.59
CA THR A 230 -0.69 15.61 8.60
C THR A 230 -0.51 14.14 8.93
N LEU A 231 -0.43 13.27 7.92
CA LEU A 231 -0.25 11.82 8.13
C LEU A 231 1.08 11.49 8.83
N ARG A 232 2.12 12.33 8.69
CA ARG A 232 3.37 12.15 9.44
C ARG A 232 3.25 12.37 10.94
N THR A 233 2.20 13.02 11.43
CA THR A 233 1.99 13.15 12.88
C THR A 233 1.47 11.86 13.50
N LEU A 234 1.01 10.92 12.69
CA LEU A 234 0.51 9.62 13.13
C LEU A 234 1.67 8.66 13.43
N PRO A 235 1.44 7.64 14.30
CA PRO A 235 2.41 6.59 14.53
C PRO A 235 2.89 5.93 13.23
N GLU A 236 4.16 5.57 13.19
CA GLU A 236 4.79 4.94 12.02
C GLU A 236 4.03 3.66 11.63
N GLY A 237 3.71 3.53 10.34
CA GLY A 237 3.05 2.35 9.77
C GLY A 237 1.54 2.25 10.00
N ILE A 238 0.90 3.13 10.78
CA ILE A 238 -0.54 2.99 11.05
C ILE A 238 -1.42 3.16 9.80
N VAL A 239 -0.95 3.96 8.84
CA VAL A 239 -1.60 4.17 7.54
C VAL A 239 -0.72 3.62 6.42
N HIS A 240 -1.31 2.79 5.57
CA HIS A 240 -0.75 2.47 4.26
C HIS A 240 -1.36 3.40 3.20
N VAL A 241 -0.50 4.17 2.52
CA VAL A 241 -0.88 5.14 1.49
C VAL A 241 -0.42 4.64 0.13
N GLU A 242 -1.37 4.47 -0.78
CA GLU A 242 -1.09 4.19 -2.19
C GLU A 242 -1.68 5.30 -3.06
N THR A 243 -0.90 5.80 -4.01
CA THR A 243 -1.32 6.90 -4.90
C THR A 243 -1.28 6.46 -6.35
N TRP A 244 -2.27 6.90 -7.12
CA TRP A 244 -2.30 6.62 -8.57
C TRP A 244 -1.32 7.50 -9.34
N LEU A 245 -1.29 8.80 -9.05
CA LEU A 245 -0.26 9.72 -9.53
C LEU A 245 0.90 9.71 -8.53
N THR A 246 2.10 9.45 -9.04
CA THR A 246 3.32 9.33 -8.25
C THR A 246 4.39 10.30 -8.74
N ARG A 247 5.24 10.78 -7.84
CA ARG A 247 6.44 11.53 -8.22
C ARG A 247 7.43 10.59 -8.92
N ALA A 248 7.88 11.00 -10.10
CA ALA A 248 8.91 10.33 -10.86
C ALA A 248 10.19 11.17 -10.91
N THR A 249 11.32 10.50 -11.10
CA THR A 249 12.56 11.20 -11.47
C THR A 249 12.51 11.50 -12.97
N PRO A 250 12.89 12.72 -13.42
CA PRO A 250 13.00 13.02 -14.84
C PRO A 250 13.94 12.00 -15.53
N ALA A 251 13.50 11.45 -16.65
CA ALA A 251 14.37 10.60 -17.48
C ALA A 251 15.47 11.49 -18.09
N GLY A 252 16.63 11.57 -17.42
CA GLY A 252 17.71 12.44 -17.92
C GLY A 252 18.80 12.89 -16.96
N VAL A 253 18.76 12.51 -15.68
CA VAL A 253 19.95 12.66 -14.80
C VAL A 253 20.52 11.29 -14.52
N SER A 254 21.19 10.71 -15.53
CA SER A 254 22.29 9.82 -15.21
C SER A 254 23.22 10.62 -14.32
N ALA A 255 23.35 10.23 -13.05
CA ALA A 255 24.46 10.65 -12.21
C ALA A 255 25.73 10.19 -12.94
N SER A 256 26.24 11.03 -13.82
CA SER A 256 27.54 10.88 -14.43
C SER A 256 28.51 10.85 -13.28
N SER A 257 29.00 9.64 -13.02
CA SER A 257 30.12 9.35 -12.15
C SER A 257 31.27 10.28 -12.54
N THR A 258 31.42 11.39 -11.82
CA THR A 258 32.69 12.10 -11.77
C THR A 258 33.63 11.22 -10.97
N GLY A 259 34.26 10.29 -11.69
CA GLY A 259 35.37 9.50 -11.20
C GLY A 259 36.50 10.42 -10.77
N VAL A 260 36.58 10.69 -9.47
CA VAL A 260 37.84 11.08 -8.84
C VAL A 260 38.48 9.79 -8.36
N SER A 261 39.39 9.26 -9.18
CA SER A 261 40.28 8.18 -8.76
C SER A 261 41.20 8.70 -7.65
N PRO A 262 41.28 8.05 -6.48
CA PRO A 262 42.35 8.34 -5.54
C PRO A 262 43.66 7.78 -6.11
N ALA A 263 44.64 8.67 -6.31
CA ALA A 263 45.98 8.30 -6.68
C ALA A 263 46.55 7.32 -5.63
N SER A 264 46.79 6.09 -6.06
CA SER A 264 47.49 5.08 -5.29
C SER A 264 48.99 5.33 -5.40
N SER A 265 49.63 5.68 -4.28
CA SER A 265 51.08 5.60 -4.15
C SER A 265 51.53 4.13 -4.10
N PRO A 266 52.60 3.75 -4.80
CA PRO A 266 53.43 2.64 -4.38
C PRO A 266 54.79 3.14 -3.89
N ALA A 267 55.26 2.50 -2.82
CA ALA A 267 56.54 2.71 -2.17
C ALA A 267 57.72 2.12 -2.95
N ASN A 268 58.88 2.75 -2.76
CA ASN A 268 60.27 2.28 -2.89
C ASN A 268 60.82 1.78 -4.23
N PRO A 269 62.10 2.08 -4.46
CA PRO A 269 63.06 0.97 -4.49
C PRO A 269 64.27 1.19 -3.56
N SER A 270 64.75 0.08 -3.01
CA SER A 270 66.04 -0.05 -2.34
C SER A 270 67.21 0.05 -3.32
N SER A 271 68.26 0.73 -2.86
CA SER A 271 69.71 0.45 -3.03
C SER A 271 70.33 0.32 -4.44
N VAL A 272 71.22 1.27 -4.78
CA VAL A 272 72.70 1.07 -4.87
C VAL A 272 73.37 2.35 -4.37
#